data_AF-A0A1H5VRA2-F1
#
_entry.id   AF-A0A1H5VRA2-F1
#
_cell.length_a   1.000
_cell.length_b   1.000
_cell.length_c   1.000
_cell.angle_alpha   90.00
_cell.angle_beta   90.00
_cell.angle_gamma   90.00
#
_symmetry.space_group_name_H-M   'P 1'
#
loop_
_entity.id
_entity.type
_entity.pdbx_description
1 polymer ?
#
loop_
_entity_poly.entity_id
_entity_poly.type
_entity_poly.pdbx_seq_one_letter_code
_entity_poly.pdbx_strand_id
1 'polypeptide(L)'
;MKSNGLEYVFAAVALAGILQILVGIFKLGKFIRLVPQHVMFGFVNGLAVIIFMSQLEQFKKIVNGQSEWLSGSPLIIMASLVALTIGIVVFLPKFTNAIPASLVAILVVFALVFFFGIDTKTVKNIASVSGGFPPFHIPNIPISLKTLQIIFPYALIMGSVGLTEGLLTLNLVDEITETKGNGNRECIAQGSANI
;
A
#
# COMPACT_ATOMS: atom_id res chain seq x y z
N MET A 1 -0.95 9.78 -9.94
CA MET A 1 -1.24 8.93 -11.11
C MET A 1 -2.35 9.48 -11.99
N LYS A 2 -3.63 9.49 -11.57
CA LYS A 2 -4.74 9.89 -12.46
C LYS A 2 -4.74 11.37 -12.87
N SER A 3 -4.23 12.28 -12.04
CA SER A 3 -4.21 13.73 -12.32
C SER A 3 -2.90 14.22 -12.95
N ASN A 4 -1.77 14.04 -12.26
CA ASN A 4 -0.47 14.59 -12.66
C ASN A 4 0.54 13.53 -13.12
N GLY A 5 0.12 12.27 -13.31
CA GLY A 5 1.01 11.19 -13.74
C GLY A 5 1.79 10.51 -12.60
N LEU A 6 2.74 9.65 -12.99
CA LEU A 6 3.60 8.85 -12.11
C LEU A 6 4.81 9.64 -11.62
N GLU A 7 5.40 10.47 -12.48
CA GLU A 7 6.57 11.30 -12.16
C GLU A 7 6.33 12.22 -10.94
N TYR A 8 5.14 12.81 -10.84
CA TYR A 8 4.76 13.62 -9.68
C TYR A 8 4.64 12.81 -8.39
N VAL A 9 4.32 11.51 -8.49
CA VAL A 9 4.29 10.62 -7.32
C VAL A 9 5.72 10.37 -6.85
N PHE A 10 6.63 10.01 -7.74
CA PHE A 10 8.04 9.81 -7.38
C PHE A 10 8.66 11.06 -6.77
N ALA A 11 8.37 12.24 -7.33
CA ALA A 11 8.83 13.49 -6.75
C ALA A 11 8.23 13.78 -5.36
N ALA A 12 6.94 13.47 -5.15
CA ALA A 12 6.31 13.62 -3.85
C ALA A 12 6.90 12.65 -2.81
N VAL A 13 7.24 11.42 -3.21
CA VAL A 13 7.90 10.40 -2.36
C VAL A 13 9.31 10.86 -1.97
N ALA A 14 10.11 11.30 -2.93
CA ALA A 14 11.45 11.83 -2.67
C ALA A 14 11.41 13.06 -1.74
N LEU A 15 10.45 13.98 -1.96
CA LEU A 15 10.24 15.13 -1.08
C LEU A 15 9.78 14.69 0.32
N ALA A 16 8.92 13.68 0.44
CA ALA A 16 8.55 13.10 1.72
C ALA A 16 9.79 12.56 2.45
N GLY A 17 10.68 11.86 1.73
CA GLY A 17 11.95 11.38 2.27
C GLY A 17 12.84 12.49 2.82
N ILE A 18 12.97 13.60 2.07
CA ILE A 18 13.68 14.79 2.56
C ILE A 18 13.05 15.33 3.86
N LEU A 19 11.72 15.48 3.91
CA LEU A 19 11.02 15.96 5.10
C LEU A 19 11.25 15.03 6.31
N GLN A 20 11.25 13.71 6.09
CA GLN A 20 11.50 12.71 7.13
C GLN A 20 12.93 12.78 7.67
N ILE A 21 13.92 12.94 6.79
CA ILE A 21 15.32 13.16 7.19
C ILE A 21 15.43 14.43 8.04
N LEU A 22 14.79 15.54 7.62
CA LEU A 22 14.79 16.79 8.39
C LEU A 22 14.18 16.58 9.78
N VAL A 23 13.06 15.85 9.88
CA VAL A 23 12.44 15.49 11.18
C VAL A 23 13.42 14.72 12.07
N GLY A 24 14.18 13.79 11.52
CA GLY A 24 15.21 13.05 12.26
C GLY A 24 16.39 13.92 12.70
N ILE A 25 16.93 14.74 11.80
CA ILE A 25 18.06 15.66 12.08
C ILE A 25 17.69 16.67 13.17
N PHE A 26 16.52 17.29 13.08
CA PHE A 26 16.03 18.25 14.07
C PHE A 26 15.49 17.59 15.35
N LYS A 27 15.60 16.26 15.48
CA LYS A 27 15.16 15.48 16.63
C LYS A 27 13.67 15.66 16.96
N LEU A 28 12.86 15.85 15.91
CA LEU A 28 11.43 16.07 16.01
C LEU A 28 10.63 14.75 16.13
N GLY A 29 11.28 13.58 15.99
CA GLY A 29 10.61 12.27 16.10
C GLY A 29 9.87 12.05 17.42
N LYS A 30 10.30 12.71 18.51
CA LYS A 30 9.62 12.66 19.82
C LYS A 30 8.19 13.23 19.78
N PHE A 31 7.90 14.14 18.85
CA PHE A 31 6.61 14.81 18.75
C PHE A 31 5.52 13.92 18.15
N ILE A 32 5.87 12.75 17.59
CA ILE A 32 4.86 11.77 17.15
C ILE A 32 3.93 11.35 18.28
N ARG A 33 4.41 11.41 19.54
CA ARG A 33 3.62 11.12 20.74
C ARG A 33 2.48 12.11 20.95
N LEU A 34 2.47 13.25 20.26
CA LEU A 34 1.40 14.24 20.32
C LEU A 34 0.25 13.93 19.36
N VAL A 35 0.40 12.94 18.46
CA VAL A 35 -0.67 12.56 17.53
C VAL A 35 -1.81 11.91 18.32
N PRO A 36 -3.02 12.48 18.33
CA PRO A 36 -4.14 11.91 19.09
C PRO A 36 -4.53 10.53 18.56
N GLN A 37 -4.82 9.59 19.46
CA GLN A 37 -5.27 8.24 19.09
C GLN A 37 -6.52 8.26 18.20
N HIS A 38 -7.43 9.22 18.40
CA HIS A 38 -8.61 9.39 17.57
C HIS A 38 -8.29 9.63 16.10
N VAL A 39 -7.21 10.37 15.80
CA VAL A 39 -6.74 10.62 14.43
C VAL A 39 -6.21 9.33 13.82
N MET A 40 -5.46 8.54 14.60
CA MET A 40 -4.96 7.23 14.16
C MET A 40 -6.09 6.26 13.82
N PHE A 41 -7.08 6.13 14.71
CA PHE A 41 -8.23 5.26 14.44
C PHE A 41 -9.05 5.74 13.23
N GLY A 42 -9.23 7.06 13.09
CA GLY A 42 -9.86 7.64 11.90
C GLY A 42 -9.11 7.30 10.63
N PHE A 43 -7.78 7.42 10.64
CA PHE A 43 -6.93 7.10 9.50
C PHE A 43 -7.00 5.61 9.13
N VAL A 44 -6.79 4.70 10.09
CA VAL A 44 -6.79 3.25 9.83
C VAL A 44 -8.16 2.77 9.33
N ASN A 45 -9.25 3.25 9.92
CA ASN A 45 -10.61 2.92 9.45
C ASN A 45 -10.87 3.49 8.04
N GLY A 46 -10.44 4.72 7.78
CA GLY A 46 -10.54 5.33 6.45
C GLY A 46 -9.76 4.53 5.40
N LEU A 47 -8.53 4.13 5.71
CA LEU A 47 -7.69 3.29 4.85
C LEU A 47 -8.37 1.94 4.58
N ALA A 48 -8.93 1.30 5.61
CA ALA A 48 -9.64 0.03 5.46
C ALA A 48 -10.84 0.15 4.50
N VAL A 49 -11.63 1.21 4.62
CA VAL A 49 -12.76 1.50 3.71
C VAL A 49 -12.27 1.75 2.29
N ILE A 50 -11.20 2.52 2.10
CA ILE A 50 -10.64 2.81 0.76
C ILE A 50 -10.13 1.51 0.11
N ILE A 51 -9.42 0.67 0.84
CA ILE A 51 -8.94 -0.63 0.34
C ILE A 51 -10.13 -1.50 -0.07
N PHE A 52 -11.16 -1.60 0.78
CA PHE A 52 -12.37 -2.36 0.49
C PHE A 52 -13.09 -1.85 -0.76
N MET A 53 -13.31 -0.54 -0.87
CA MET A 53 -13.92 0.09 -2.05
C MET A 53 -13.09 -0.17 -3.31
N SER A 54 -11.76 -0.13 -3.22
CA SER A 54 -10.86 -0.45 -4.34
C SER A 54 -10.99 -1.92 -4.79
N GLN A 55 -11.24 -2.86 -3.86
CA GLN A 55 -11.51 -4.26 -4.24
C GLN A 55 -12.82 -4.40 -5.02
N LEU A 56 -13.85 -3.61 -4.72
CA LEU A 56 -15.11 -3.62 -5.47
C LEU A 56 -14.92 -3.17 -6.93
N GLU A 57 -13.91 -2.34 -7.24
CA GLU A 57 -13.60 -1.99 -8.63
C GLU A 57 -13.13 -3.20 -9.46
N GLN A 58 -12.66 -4.28 -8.83
CA GLN A 58 -12.30 -5.52 -9.54
C GLN A 58 -13.52 -6.29 -10.05
N PHE A 59 -14.71 -6.00 -9.52
CA PHE A 59 -16.00 -6.50 -10.02
C PHE A 59 -16.57 -5.68 -11.18
N LYS A 60 -15.76 -4.79 -11.76
CA LYS A 60 -16.11 -4.04 -12.97
C LYS A 60 -15.24 -4.46 -14.15
N LYS A 61 -15.85 -4.49 -15.33
CA LYS A 61 -15.19 -4.66 -16.63
C LYS A 61 -15.31 -3.36 -17.44
N ILE A 62 -14.34 -3.13 -18.32
CA ILE A 62 -14.38 -2.00 -19.24
C ILE A 62 -14.93 -2.55 -20.57
N VAL A 63 -16.12 -2.08 -20.96
CA VAL A 63 -16.75 -2.40 -22.24
C VAL A 63 -16.95 -1.08 -22.97
N ASN A 64 -16.38 -0.94 -24.17
CA ASN A 64 -16.50 0.27 -25.00
C ASN A 64 -16.09 1.58 -24.28
N GLY A 65 -15.08 1.51 -23.40
CA GLY A 65 -14.60 2.66 -22.61
C GLY A 65 -15.49 3.03 -21.42
N GLN A 66 -16.60 2.32 -21.19
CA GLN A 66 -17.46 2.49 -20.03
C GLN A 66 -17.22 1.39 -19.00
N SER A 67 -17.27 1.76 -17.72
CA SER A 67 -17.13 0.83 -16.61
C SER A 67 -18.48 0.18 -16.30
N GLU A 68 -18.63 -1.09 -16.63
CA GLU A 68 -19.82 -1.88 -16.36
C GLU A 68 -19.54 -2.90 -15.25
N TRP A 69 -20.55 -3.18 -14.41
CA TRP A 69 -20.44 -4.24 -13.41
C TRP A 69 -20.44 -5.62 -14.06
N LEU A 70 -19.69 -6.56 -13.48
CA LEU A 70 -19.77 -7.96 -13.86
C LEU A 70 -21.18 -8.48 -13.62
N SER A 71 -21.70 -9.24 -14.57
CA SER A 71 -23.02 -9.84 -14.53
C SER A 71 -22.96 -11.27 -15.07
N GLY A 72 -23.92 -12.12 -14.67
CA GLY A 72 -24.00 -13.51 -15.13
C GLY A 72 -22.85 -14.39 -14.64
N SER A 73 -22.35 -15.26 -15.50
CA SER A 73 -21.32 -16.26 -15.16
C SER A 73 -20.00 -15.65 -14.62
N PRO A 74 -19.43 -14.60 -15.24
CA PRO A 74 -18.20 -13.96 -14.71
C PRO A 74 -18.32 -13.43 -13.27
N LEU A 75 -19.49 -12.92 -12.88
CA LEU A 75 -19.74 -12.45 -11.52
C LEU A 75 -19.70 -13.62 -10.53
N ILE A 76 -20.37 -14.72 -10.86
CA ILE A 76 -20.45 -15.92 -10.02
C ILE A 76 -19.05 -16.53 -9.85
N ILE A 77 -18.28 -16.63 -10.93
CA ILE A 77 -16.91 -17.13 -10.91
C ILE A 77 -16.05 -16.26 -9.99
N MET A 78 -16.04 -14.93 -10.20
CA MET A 78 -15.26 -14.01 -9.37
C MET A 78 -15.67 -14.07 -7.89
N ALA A 79 -16.98 -14.04 -7.60
CA ALA A 79 -17.49 -14.12 -6.24
C ALA A 79 -17.12 -15.45 -5.56
N SER A 80 -17.15 -16.56 -6.31
CA SER A 80 -16.77 -17.89 -5.80
C SER A 80 -15.28 -17.98 -5.47
N LEU A 81 -14.41 -17.43 -6.32
CA LEU A 81 -12.97 -17.36 -6.07
C LEU A 81 -12.64 -16.46 -4.87
N VAL A 82 -13.34 -15.32 -4.73
CA VAL A 82 -13.20 -14.44 -3.56
C VAL A 82 -13.69 -15.15 -2.28
N ALA A 83 -14.85 -15.79 -2.32
CA ALA A 83 -15.38 -16.55 -1.19
C ALA A 83 -14.44 -17.70 -0.79
N LEU A 84 -13.86 -18.41 -1.76
CA LEU A 84 -12.86 -19.43 -1.51
C LEU A 84 -11.61 -18.84 -0.85
N THR A 85 -11.11 -17.71 -1.36
CA THR A 85 -9.95 -17.00 -0.78
C THR A 85 -10.21 -16.61 0.68
N ILE A 86 -11.36 -16.01 0.96
CA ILE A 86 -11.78 -15.64 2.32
C ILE A 86 -11.90 -16.89 3.19
N GLY A 87 -12.50 -17.95 2.67
CA GLY A 87 -12.62 -19.24 3.36
C GLY A 87 -11.27 -19.80 3.78
N ILE A 88 -10.29 -19.85 2.87
CA ILE A 88 -8.94 -20.33 3.19
C ILE A 88 -8.30 -19.45 4.27
N VAL A 89 -8.36 -18.12 4.12
CA VAL A 89 -7.73 -17.19 5.06
C VAL A 89 -8.34 -17.30 6.47
N VAL A 90 -9.65 -17.53 6.58
CA VAL A 90 -10.36 -17.59 7.88
C VAL A 90 -10.27 -18.98 8.53
N PHE A 91 -10.35 -20.06 7.75
CA PHE A 91 -10.43 -21.41 8.27
C PHE A 91 -9.08 -22.12 8.39
N LEU A 92 -8.12 -21.87 7.48
CA LEU A 92 -6.85 -22.58 7.48
C LEU A 92 -6.01 -22.37 8.77
N PRO A 93 -5.91 -21.15 9.35
CA PRO A 93 -5.20 -20.94 10.61
C PRO A 93 -5.75 -21.76 11.79
N LYS A 94 -7.01 -22.20 11.70
CA LYS A 94 -7.64 -23.05 12.72
C LYS A 94 -7.13 -24.50 12.68
N PHE A 95 -6.51 -24.91 11.58
CA PHE A 95 -5.94 -26.25 11.40
C PHE A 95 -4.41 -26.24 11.44
N THR A 96 -3.76 -25.20 10.91
CA THR A 96 -2.31 -25.08 10.89
C THR A 96 -1.86 -23.62 10.90
N ASN A 97 -0.82 -23.32 11.67
CA ASN A 97 -0.17 -22.01 11.73
C ASN A 97 1.26 -22.03 11.16
N ALA A 98 1.68 -23.13 10.53
CA ALA A 98 3.04 -23.26 10.00
C ALA A 98 3.28 -22.41 8.74
N ILE A 99 2.23 -22.11 7.97
CA ILE A 99 2.31 -21.39 6.70
C ILE A 99 1.28 -20.23 6.72
N PRO A 100 1.64 -19.01 6.28
CA PRO A 100 0.69 -17.91 6.16
C PRO A 100 -0.51 -18.29 5.29
N ALA A 101 -1.73 -18.13 5.82
CA ALA A 101 -2.93 -18.54 5.10
C ALA A 101 -3.15 -17.76 3.79
N SER A 102 -2.69 -16.52 3.72
CA SER A 102 -2.69 -15.72 2.48
C SER A 102 -1.85 -16.35 1.37
N LEU A 103 -0.69 -16.93 1.70
CA LEU A 103 0.17 -17.62 0.73
C LEU A 103 -0.53 -18.87 0.18
N VAL A 104 -1.15 -19.64 1.05
CA VAL A 104 -1.90 -20.84 0.65
C VAL A 104 -3.09 -20.46 -0.23
N ALA A 105 -3.84 -19.42 0.14
CA ALA A 105 -4.97 -18.94 -0.66
C ALA A 105 -4.54 -18.54 -2.08
N ILE A 106 -3.44 -17.79 -2.22
CA ILE A 106 -2.89 -17.38 -3.53
C ILE A 106 -2.53 -18.63 -4.37
N LEU A 107 -1.80 -19.58 -3.80
CA LEU A 107 -1.36 -20.78 -4.52
C LEU A 107 -2.53 -21.67 -4.96
N VAL A 108 -3.52 -21.87 -4.07
CA VAL A 108 -4.70 -22.69 -4.36
C VAL A 108 -5.55 -22.06 -5.45
N VAL A 109 -5.86 -20.76 -5.33
CA VAL A 109 -6.67 -20.05 -6.32
C VAL A 109 -5.93 -19.97 -7.66
N PHE A 110 -4.63 -19.71 -7.66
CA PHE A 110 -3.81 -19.75 -8.86
C PHE A 110 -3.86 -21.12 -9.54
N ALA A 111 -3.59 -22.20 -8.80
CA ALA A 111 -3.60 -23.56 -9.34
C ALA A 111 -4.97 -23.90 -9.92
N LEU A 112 -6.04 -23.55 -9.21
CA LEU A 112 -7.42 -23.78 -9.65
C LEU A 112 -7.69 -23.04 -10.97
N VAL A 113 -7.40 -21.73 -11.05
CA VAL A 113 -7.62 -20.94 -12.27
C VAL A 113 -6.76 -21.45 -13.43
N PHE A 114 -5.49 -21.79 -13.17
CA PHE A 114 -4.55 -22.24 -14.19
C PHE A 114 -4.89 -23.62 -14.76
N PHE A 115 -5.12 -24.62 -13.90
CA PHE A 115 -5.37 -26.00 -14.36
C PHE A 115 -6.77 -26.20 -14.93
N PHE A 116 -7.78 -25.49 -14.42
CA PHE A 116 -9.15 -25.58 -14.94
C PHE A 116 -9.45 -24.55 -16.03
N GLY A 117 -8.49 -23.70 -16.40
CA GLY A 117 -8.64 -22.70 -17.47
C GLY A 117 -9.79 -21.72 -17.22
N ILE A 118 -10.00 -21.31 -15.96
CA ILE A 118 -11.12 -20.44 -15.59
C ILE A 118 -10.87 -19.03 -16.13
N ASP A 119 -11.77 -18.56 -16.99
CA ASP A 119 -11.72 -17.18 -17.49
C ASP A 119 -12.10 -16.20 -16.37
N THR A 120 -11.10 -15.46 -15.91
CA THR A 120 -11.24 -14.43 -14.88
C THR A 120 -10.20 -13.34 -15.07
N LYS A 121 -10.40 -12.21 -14.39
CA LYS A 121 -9.45 -11.10 -14.42
C LYS A 121 -8.16 -11.50 -13.71
N THR A 122 -7.06 -11.54 -14.44
CA THR A 122 -5.73 -11.86 -13.89
C THR A 122 -4.92 -10.60 -13.64
N VAL A 123 -3.89 -10.70 -12.78
CA VAL A 123 -2.97 -9.57 -12.50
C VAL A 123 -2.32 -9.03 -13.77
N LYS A 124 -2.04 -9.90 -14.75
CA LYS A 124 -1.49 -9.52 -16.07
C LYS A 124 -2.41 -8.56 -16.84
N ASN A 125 -3.72 -8.64 -16.64
CA ASN A 125 -4.69 -7.75 -17.29
C ASN A 125 -4.72 -6.36 -16.65
N ILE A 126 -4.17 -6.21 -15.44
CA ILE A 126 -4.21 -4.98 -14.64
C ILE A 126 -2.89 -4.20 -14.78
N ALA A 127 -1.76 -4.89 -14.76
CA ALA A 127 -0.45 -4.28 -14.87
C ALA A 127 0.49 -5.16 -15.69
N SER A 128 1.32 -4.52 -16.52
CA SER A 128 2.44 -5.18 -17.17
C SER A 128 3.50 -5.48 -16.12
N VAL A 129 3.64 -6.75 -15.74
CA VAL A 129 4.75 -7.21 -14.90
C VAL A 129 5.90 -7.57 -15.84
N SER A 130 6.80 -6.62 -16.05
CA SER A 130 8.08 -6.84 -16.75
C SER A 130 9.18 -7.09 -15.71
N GLY A 131 9.87 -8.23 -15.78
CA GLY A 131 11.06 -8.46 -14.99
C GLY A 131 12.24 -7.64 -15.52
N GLY A 132 12.93 -6.93 -14.64
CA GLY A 132 14.12 -6.15 -14.98
C GLY A 132 14.69 -5.48 -13.73
N PHE A 133 15.97 -5.10 -13.80
CA PHE A 133 16.54 -4.23 -12.76
C PHE A 133 15.87 -2.85 -12.85
N PRO A 134 15.33 -2.29 -11.75
CA PRO A 134 14.72 -0.97 -11.80
C PRO A 134 15.82 0.04 -12.19
N PRO A 135 15.70 0.72 -13.34
CA PRO A 135 16.72 1.69 -13.73
C PRO A 135 16.73 2.83 -12.73
N PHE A 136 17.91 3.39 -12.49
CA PHE A 136 18.01 4.64 -11.74
C PHE A 136 17.22 5.71 -12.50
N HIS A 137 16.19 6.26 -11.85
CA HIS A 137 15.25 7.19 -12.45
C HIS A 137 15.09 8.41 -11.55
N ILE A 138 15.39 9.58 -12.09
CA ILE A 138 15.12 10.85 -11.41
C ILE A 138 13.80 11.38 -11.98
N PRO A 139 12.84 11.80 -11.12
CA PRO A 139 11.55 12.27 -11.57
C PRO A 139 11.67 13.42 -12.57
N ASN A 140 11.16 13.22 -13.80
CA ASN A 140 11.23 14.22 -14.86
C ASN A 140 10.01 15.15 -14.80
N ILE A 141 10.07 16.12 -13.90
CA ILE A 141 9.02 17.13 -13.69
C ILE A 141 9.61 18.54 -13.78
N PRO A 142 8.82 19.55 -14.20
CA PRO A 142 9.29 20.94 -14.18
C PRO A 142 9.65 21.34 -12.75
N ILE A 143 10.91 21.72 -12.51
CA ILE A 143 11.33 22.25 -11.21
C ILE A 143 10.82 23.70 -11.10
N SER A 144 9.61 23.84 -10.58
CA SER A 144 8.94 25.13 -10.45
C SER A 144 8.21 25.25 -9.12
N LEU A 145 7.96 26.49 -8.69
CA LEU A 145 7.18 26.75 -7.47
C LEU A 145 5.78 26.13 -7.56
N LYS A 146 5.18 26.11 -8.76
CA LYS A 146 3.87 25.48 -9.01
C LYS A 146 3.93 23.97 -8.76
N THR A 147 4.98 23.31 -9.24
CA THR A 147 5.20 21.88 -9.02
C THR A 147 5.37 21.58 -7.54
N LEU A 148 6.15 22.39 -6.83
CA LEU A 148 6.32 22.28 -5.38
C LEU A 148 4.98 22.42 -4.66
N GLN A 149 4.17 23.44 -5.00
CA GLN A 149 2.83 23.62 -4.44
C GLN A 149 1.91 22.42 -4.69
N ILE A 150 2.08 21.73 -5.82
CA ILE A 150 1.31 20.52 -6.13
C ILE A 150 1.76 19.35 -5.26
N ILE A 151 3.08 19.06 -5.17
CA ILE A 151 3.57 17.85 -4.51
C ILE A 151 3.70 18.00 -2.98
N PHE A 152 3.92 19.22 -2.48
CA PHE A 152 4.23 19.48 -1.08
C PHE A 152 3.14 18.99 -0.10
N PRO A 153 1.83 19.22 -0.32
CA PRO A 153 0.79 18.69 0.56
C PRO A 153 0.79 17.16 0.63
N TYR A 154 0.98 16.50 -0.51
CA TYR A 154 1.04 15.03 -0.57
C TYR A 154 2.30 14.49 0.11
N ALA A 155 3.45 15.12 -0.12
CA ALA A 155 4.71 14.77 0.51
C ALA A 155 4.64 14.93 2.04
N LEU A 156 4.00 16.00 2.52
CA LEU A 156 3.80 16.25 3.94
C LEU A 156 2.91 15.18 4.58
N ILE A 157 1.77 14.85 3.95
CA ILE A 157 0.86 13.82 4.44
C ILE A 157 1.56 12.45 4.43
N MET A 158 2.16 12.08 3.30
CA MET A 158 2.85 10.79 3.14
C MET A 158 4.02 10.65 4.11
N GLY A 159 4.83 11.70 4.23
CA GLY A 159 5.94 11.75 5.17
C GLY A 159 5.47 11.58 6.62
N SER A 160 4.41 12.28 7.00
CA SER A 160 3.83 12.23 8.36
C SER A 160 3.23 10.86 8.67
N VAL A 161 2.42 10.30 7.77
CA VAL A 161 1.85 8.95 7.92
C VAL A 161 2.97 7.92 8.04
N GLY A 162 3.96 7.99 7.15
CA GLY A 162 5.11 7.09 7.17
C GLY A 162 5.85 7.12 8.50
N LEU A 163 6.16 8.31 9.03
CA LEU A 163 6.82 8.44 10.33
C LEU A 163 5.93 7.94 11.47
N THR A 164 4.62 8.14 11.38
CA THR A 164 3.69 7.69 12.41
C THR A 164 3.66 6.17 12.48
N GLU A 165 3.51 5.51 11.34
CA GLU A 165 3.54 4.05 11.24
C GLU A 165 4.90 3.46 11.65
N GLY A 166 6.01 4.05 11.17
CA GLY A 166 7.35 3.60 11.51
C GLY A 166 7.65 3.72 13.00
N LEU A 167 7.31 4.86 13.63
CA LEU A 167 7.57 5.09 15.05
C LEU A 167 6.61 4.31 15.95
N LEU A 168 5.36 4.09 15.56
CA LEU A 168 4.45 3.20 16.29
C LEU A 168 4.91 1.75 16.22
N THR A 169 5.37 1.30 15.05
CA THR A 169 5.95 -0.03 14.88
C THR A 169 7.21 -0.17 15.74
N LEU A 170 8.08 0.84 15.77
CA LEU A 170 9.26 0.85 16.62
C LEU A 170 8.90 0.74 18.10
N ASN A 171 7.91 1.49 18.57
CA ASN A 171 7.47 1.42 19.97
C ASN A 171 6.88 0.04 20.31
N LEU A 172 6.11 -0.57 19.40
CA LEU A 172 5.57 -1.92 19.60
C LEU A 172 6.69 -2.96 19.64
N VAL A 173 7.68 -2.85 18.75
CA VAL A 173 8.86 -3.72 18.77
C VAL A 173 9.61 -3.56 20.08
N ASP A 174 9.88 -2.32 20.49
CA ASP A 174 10.55 -2.00 21.76
C ASP A 174 9.83 -2.60 22.98
N GLU A 175 8.51 -2.59 22.99
CA GLU A 175 7.69 -3.18 24.05
C GLU A 175 7.79 -4.71 24.06
N ILE A 176 7.77 -5.36 22.88
CA ILE A 176 7.89 -6.82 22.75
C ILE A 176 9.30 -7.31 23.07
N THR A 177 10.33 -6.56 22.68
CA THR A 177 11.74 -6.95 22.86
C THR A 177 12.37 -6.40 24.13
N GLU A 178 11.64 -5.60 24.90
CA GLU A 178 12.13 -4.88 26.09
C GLU A 178 13.40 -4.04 25.80
N THR A 179 13.48 -3.45 24.60
CA THR A 179 14.60 -2.60 24.16
C THR A 179 14.19 -1.15 23.98
N LYS A 180 15.16 -0.28 23.68
CA LYS A 180 14.91 1.14 23.39
C LYS A 180 15.46 1.53 22.02
N GLY A 181 14.54 1.69 21.07
CA GLY A 181 14.78 2.17 19.73
C GLY A 181 15.07 3.67 19.69
N ASN A 182 15.68 4.10 18.58
CA ASN A 182 15.97 5.50 18.34
C ASN A 182 15.07 6.03 17.22
N GLY A 183 13.96 6.67 17.60
CA GLY A 183 13.00 7.22 16.65
C GLY A 183 13.60 8.24 15.67
N ASN A 184 14.58 9.04 16.08
CA ASN A 184 15.19 10.00 15.14
C ASN A 184 16.06 9.28 14.08
N ARG A 185 16.71 8.17 14.45
CA ARG A 185 17.44 7.33 13.51
C ARG A 185 16.48 6.62 12.55
N GLU A 186 15.32 6.20 13.05
CA GLU A 186 14.24 5.64 12.22
C GLU A 186 13.75 6.66 11.20
N CYS A 187 13.49 7.91 11.61
CA CYS A 187 13.09 8.98 10.68
C CYS A 187 14.11 9.19 9.55
N ILE A 188 15.41 9.17 9.87
CA ILE A 188 16.48 9.31 8.87
C ILE A 188 16.52 8.09 7.96
N ALA A 189 16.47 6.88 8.51
CA ALA A 189 16.51 5.64 7.74
C ALA A 189 15.34 5.53 6.76
N GLN A 190 14.12 5.78 7.24
CA GLN A 190 12.92 5.79 6.42
C GLN A 190 12.97 6.88 5.34
N GLY A 191 13.43 8.08 5.72
CA GLY A 191 13.58 9.18 4.78
C GLY A 191 14.61 8.90 3.69
N SER A 192 15.74 8.27 4.05
CA SER A 192 16.74 7.82 3.09
C SER A 192 16.25 6.69 2.18
N ALA A 193 15.36 5.83 2.65
CA ALA A 193 14.77 4.77 1.82
C ALA A 193 13.75 5.31 0.80
N ASN A 194 13.11 6.44 1.12
CA ASN A 194 12.16 7.11 0.23
C ASN A 194 12.84 8.00 -0.84
N ILE A 195 14.13 8.32 -0.68
CA ILE A 195 14.93 9.05 -1.68
C ILE A 195 15.57 8.05 -2.64
#